data_AF-A0A927T187-F1
#
_entry.id   AF-A0A927T187-F1
#
_cell.length_a   1.000
_cell.length_b   1.000
_cell.length_c   1.000
_cell.angle_alpha   90.00
_cell.angle_beta   90.00
_cell.angle_gamma   90.00
#
_symmetry.space_group_name_H-M   'P 1'
#
loop_
_entity.id
_entity.type
_entity.pdbx_description
1 polymer ?
#
loop_
_entity_poly.entity_id
_entity_poly.type
_entity_poly.pdbx_seq_one_letter_code
_entity_poly.pdbx_strand_id
1 'polypeptide(L)'
;MPIYMYRAVTKDGQIVSNKVEAFNKYILLKKLKDNGLLPIEVKPPAYIGRKNKINKQKKNIETSTSILKEVRIREIEKKRNQKKVNPLKKNVQIGAQKITKRDIVVFTQNFHLLKKANFNNVHALSTIIETTENSSLRTILEDILLGVEAGDYMYVTMEYYEGVFPPIYINMIKVGELSRVTCKCIRTSSNIFGRFSCNDKKIKNHIGTKFNTIWCNILTINFRNCIRSSNDSKDI
;
A
#
# COMPACT_ATOMS: atom_id res chain seq x y z
N MET A 1 1.88 -8.96 -20.57
CA MET A 1 0.87 -7.90 -20.34
C MET A 1 -0.14 -8.40 -19.31
N PRO A 2 -0.70 -7.53 -18.44
CA PRO A 2 -1.70 -7.95 -17.48
C PRO A 2 -3.00 -8.41 -18.18
N ILE A 3 -3.59 -9.51 -17.68
CA ILE A 3 -4.83 -10.08 -18.20
C ILE A 3 -5.98 -9.61 -17.32
N TYR A 4 -6.91 -8.84 -17.87
CA TYR A 4 -8.11 -8.39 -17.18
C TYR A 4 -9.29 -9.30 -17.51
N MET A 5 -10.14 -9.58 -16.53
CA MET A 5 -11.44 -10.22 -16.78
C MET A 5 -12.52 -9.14 -16.78
N TYR A 6 -13.37 -9.11 -17.80
CA TYR A 6 -14.47 -8.16 -17.87
C TYR A 6 -15.80 -8.86 -18.09
N ARG A 7 -16.87 -8.21 -17.63
CA ARG A 7 -18.26 -8.51 -17.97
C ARG A 7 -18.86 -7.26 -18.59
N ALA A 8 -19.40 -7.36 -19.80
CA ALA A 8 -19.93 -6.23 -20.57
C ALA A 8 -21.25 -6.59 -21.25
N VAL A 9 -22.03 -5.58 -21.63
CA VAL A 9 -23.23 -5.71 -22.44
C VAL A 9 -22.91 -5.31 -23.87
N THR A 10 -23.28 -6.15 -24.83
CA THR A 10 -23.30 -5.79 -26.25
C THR A 10 -24.46 -4.82 -26.52
N LYS A 11 -24.43 -4.10 -27.64
CA LYS A 11 -25.56 -3.23 -28.07
C LYS A 11 -26.89 -3.98 -28.13
N ASP A 12 -26.87 -5.27 -28.41
CA ASP A 12 -28.05 -6.16 -28.48
C ASP A 12 -28.57 -6.61 -27.11
N GLY A 13 -28.01 -6.08 -26.00
CA GLY A 13 -28.45 -6.41 -24.64
C GLY A 13 -27.89 -7.72 -24.07
N GLN A 14 -27.06 -8.45 -24.83
CA GLN A 14 -26.44 -9.69 -24.38
C GLN A 14 -25.24 -9.42 -23.46
N ILE A 15 -25.13 -10.19 -22.38
CA ILE A 15 -24.03 -10.07 -21.42
C ILE A 15 -22.90 -11.03 -21.83
N VAL A 16 -21.72 -10.47 -22.09
CA VAL A 16 -20.52 -11.22 -22.49
C VAL A 16 -19.45 -11.06 -21.42
N SER A 17 -18.82 -12.18 -21.04
CA SER A 17 -17.68 -12.19 -20.13
C SER A 17 -16.46 -12.79 -20.82
N ASN A 18 -15.33 -12.05 -20.86
CA ASN A 18 -14.11 -12.54 -21.49
C ASN A 18 -12.85 -11.98 -20.79
N LYS A 19 -11.69 -12.48 -21.19
CA LYS A 19 -10.36 -12.05 -20.76
C LYS A 19 -9.71 -11.23 -21.87
N VAL A 20 -9.16 -10.08 -21.54
CA VAL A 20 -8.45 -9.21 -22.50
C VAL A 20 -7.14 -8.73 -21.89
N GLU A 21 -6.11 -8.73 -22.72
CA GLU A 21 -4.79 -8.19 -22.39
C GLU A 21 -4.77 -6.67 -22.59
N ALA A 22 -4.40 -5.95 -21.53
CA ALA A 22 -4.26 -4.50 -21.55
C ALA A 22 -3.19 -4.06 -20.55
N PHE A 23 -2.47 -2.98 -20.88
CA PHE A 23 -1.46 -2.42 -19.99
C PHE A 23 -2.05 -1.79 -18.74
N ASN A 24 -3.18 -1.09 -18.88
CA ASN A 24 -3.90 -0.46 -17.78
C ASN A 24 -5.42 -0.59 -17.97
N LYS A 25 -6.18 -0.31 -16.91
CA LYS A 25 -7.65 -0.32 -16.93
C LYS A 25 -8.23 0.64 -17.97
N TYR A 26 -7.59 1.80 -18.17
CA TYR A 26 -8.06 2.82 -19.12
C TYR A 26 -8.04 2.32 -20.57
N ILE A 27 -6.93 1.73 -21.01
CA ILE A 27 -6.75 1.16 -22.34
C ILE A 27 -7.73 0.01 -22.56
N LEU A 28 -7.97 -0.82 -21.54
CA LEU A 28 -9.01 -1.85 -21.58
C LEU A 28 -10.39 -1.23 -21.84
N LEU A 29 -10.78 -0.22 -21.06
CA LEU A 29 -12.08 0.43 -21.20
C LEU A 29 -12.26 1.07 -22.59
N LYS A 30 -11.20 1.68 -23.13
CA LYS A 30 -11.19 2.21 -24.50
C LYS A 30 -11.38 1.11 -25.53
N LYS A 31 -10.59 0.03 -25.45
CA LYS A 31 -10.75 -1.16 -26.33
C LYS A 31 -12.17 -1.73 -26.27
N LEU A 32 -12.80 -1.82 -25.10
CA LEU A 32 -14.16 -2.36 -24.97
C LEU A 32 -15.19 -1.44 -25.63
N LYS A 33 -15.11 -0.12 -25.40
CA LYS A 33 -16.00 0.85 -26.04
C LYS A 33 -15.87 0.86 -27.56
N ASP A 34 -14.64 0.77 -28.08
CA ASP A 34 -14.38 0.73 -29.52
C ASP A 34 -14.98 -0.51 -30.18
N ASN A 35 -15.07 -1.63 -29.44
CA ASN A 35 -15.74 -2.86 -29.88
C ASN A 35 -17.26 -2.89 -29.60
N GLY A 36 -17.86 -1.78 -29.19
CA GLY A 36 -19.30 -1.70 -28.90
C GLY A 36 -19.74 -2.48 -27.66
N LEU A 37 -18.80 -2.81 -26.77
CA LEU A 37 -19.06 -3.49 -25.50
C LEU A 37 -19.11 -2.46 -24.37
N LEU A 38 -20.22 -2.45 -23.62
CA LEU A 38 -20.41 -1.58 -22.45
C LEU A 38 -20.04 -2.34 -21.17
N PRO A 39 -18.91 -2.02 -20.51
CA PRO A 39 -18.44 -2.75 -19.35
C PRO A 39 -19.34 -2.53 -18.13
N ILE A 40 -19.76 -3.62 -17.49
CA ILE A 40 -20.46 -3.64 -16.20
C ILE A 40 -19.43 -3.79 -15.07
N GLU A 41 -18.56 -4.80 -15.20
CA GLU A 41 -17.61 -5.16 -14.15
C GLU A 41 -16.25 -5.48 -14.77
N VAL A 42 -15.20 -4.90 -14.23
CA VAL A 42 -13.81 -5.17 -14.64
C VAL A 42 -13.06 -5.63 -13.40
N LYS A 43 -12.61 -6.89 -13.41
CA LYS A 43 -11.76 -7.46 -12.36
C LYS A 43 -10.29 -7.21 -12.72
N PRO A 44 -9.47 -6.71 -11.76
CA PRO A 44 -8.06 -6.49 -11.99
C PRO A 44 -7.34 -7.82 -12.29
N PRO A 45 -6.15 -7.76 -12.91
CA PRO A 45 -5.34 -8.95 -13.16
C PRO A 45 -5.05 -9.65 -11.84
N ALA A 46 -5.23 -10.96 -11.79
CA ALA A 46 -4.76 -11.73 -10.67
C ALA A 46 -3.23 -11.68 -10.66
N TYR A 47 -2.66 -10.75 -9.89
CA TYR A 47 -1.24 -10.82 -9.55
C TYR A 47 -1.02 -12.16 -8.83
N ILE A 48 -0.10 -12.97 -9.33
CA ILE A 48 0.30 -14.23 -8.71
C ILE A 48 1.00 -13.87 -7.40
N GLY A 49 0.22 -13.62 -6.35
CA GLY A 49 0.68 -13.84 -5.00
C GLY A 49 0.92 -15.33 -4.88
N ARG A 50 2.19 -15.74 -4.79
CA ARG A 50 2.59 -17.11 -4.45
C ARG A 50 1.82 -17.56 -3.19
N LYS A 51 0.72 -18.27 -3.37
CA LYS A 51 0.18 -19.16 -2.33
C LYS A 51 0.89 -20.48 -2.50
N ASN A 52 1.92 -20.71 -1.67
CA ASN A 52 2.53 -22.02 -1.53
C ASN A 52 1.48 -22.98 -0.95
N LYS A 53 0.77 -23.70 -1.83
CA LYS A 53 0.07 -24.93 -1.49
C LYS A 53 1.11 -26.05 -1.59
N ILE A 54 1.78 -26.35 -0.47
CA ILE A 54 2.64 -27.55 -0.40
C ILE A 54 1.70 -28.75 -0.30
N ASN A 55 1.46 -29.38 -1.44
CA ASN A 55 0.79 -30.67 -1.49
C ASN A 55 1.78 -31.77 -1.09
N LYS A 56 1.27 -32.61 -0.19
CA LYS A 56 1.89 -33.75 0.44
C LYS A 56 1.94 -34.94 -0.54
N GLN A 57 3.17 -35.43 -0.78
CA GLN A 57 3.58 -36.83 -0.98
C GLN A 57 3.38 -37.60 -2.31
N LYS A 58 4.40 -38.47 -2.51
CA LYS A 58 4.59 -39.67 -3.36
C LYS A 58 5.17 -39.38 -4.76
N LYS A 59 6.25 -40.02 -5.23
CA LYS A 59 6.78 -41.38 -4.98
C LYS A 59 8.33 -41.43 -5.08
N ASN A 60 8.91 -42.30 -4.26
CA ASN A 60 10.27 -42.85 -4.39
C ASN A 60 10.38 -43.71 -5.64
N ILE A 61 11.48 -43.59 -6.40
CA ILE A 61 12.21 -44.70 -7.03
C ILE A 61 13.67 -44.25 -7.11
N GLU A 62 14.53 -44.90 -6.32
CA GLU A 62 15.99 -44.76 -6.42
C GLU A 62 16.56 -45.88 -7.30
N THR A 63 17.87 -45.78 -7.56
CA THR A 63 18.81 -46.80 -8.06
C THR A 63 19.11 -46.75 -9.56
N SER A 64 20.42 -46.57 -9.87
CA SER A 64 21.14 -46.81 -11.14
C SER A 64 21.64 -45.63 -12.00
N THR A 65 21.90 -44.41 -11.47
CA THR A 65 22.69 -43.39 -12.22
C THR A 65 23.62 -42.52 -11.36
N SER A 66 24.04 -43.03 -10.20
CA SER A 66 24.83 -42.30 -9.19
C SER A 66 26.27 -41.97 -9.58
N ILE A 67 26.80 -42.44 -10.71
CA ILE A 67 28.24 -42.38 -11.01
C ILE A 67 28.59 -41.41 -12.17
N LEU A 68 27.61 -40.93 -12.94
CA LEU A 68 27.86 -40.10 -14.14
C LEU A 68 27.63 -38.58 -13.95
N LYS A 69 27.17 -38.14 -12.77
CA LYS A 69 26.97 -36.70 -12.45
C LYS A 69 28.15 -36.05 -11.72
N GLU A 70 29.09 -36.84 -11.19
CA GLU A 70 30.10 -36.35 -10.24
C GLU A 70 31.34 -35.71 -10.87
N VAL A 71 31.56 -35.86 -12.18
CA VAL A 71 32.73 -35.28 -12.88
C VAL A 71 32.45 -33.88 -13.43
N ARG A 72 31.19 -33.49 -13.64
CA ARG A 72 30.83 -32.18 -14.25
C ARG A 72 30.60 -31.04 -13.26
N ILE A 73 30.63 -31.31 -11.95
CA ILE A 73 30.27 -30.32 -10.91
C ILE A 73 31.51 -29.63 -10.31
N ARG A 74 32.72 -30.16 -10.48
CA ARG A 74 33.92 -29.65 -9.77
C ARG A 74 34.55 -28.37 -10.38
N GLU A 75 34.12 -27.92 -11.57
CA GLU A 75 34.70 -26.75 -12.23
C GLU A 75 33.86 -25.46 -12.10
N ILE A 76 32.61 -25.53 -11.64
CA ILE A 76 31.71 -24.37 -11.52
C ILE A 76 31.85 -23.64 -10.17
N GLU A 77 32.44 -24.28 -9.16
CA GLU A 77 32.46 -23.76 -7.77
C GLU A 77 33.54 -22.72 -7.46
N LYS A 78 34.51 -22.46 -8.35
CA LYS A 78 35.68 -21.60 -8.02
C LYS A 78 35.65 -20.14 -8.49
N LYS A 79 34.62 -19.64 -9.19
CA LYS A 79 34.65 -18.25 -9.76
C LYS A 79 33.48 -17.31 -9.46
N ARG A 80 32.52 -17.63 -8.59
CA ARG A 80 31.41 -16.70 -8.22
C ARG A 80 31.20 -16.50 -6.71
N ASN A 81 32.27 -16.72 -5.94
CA ASN A 81 32.35 -16.52 -4.50
C ASN A 81 32.73 -15.09 -4.08
N GLN A 82 32.29 -14.05 -4.80
CA GLN A 82 32.44 -12.67 -4.32
C GLN A 82 31.13 -11.91 -4.53
N LYS A 83 30.52 -11.49 -3.41
CA LYS A 83 29.21 -10.81 -3.26
C LYS A 83 27.95 -11.70 -3.25
N LYS A 84 27.95 -12.76 -2.44
CA LYS A 84 26.74 -13.15 -1.70
C LYS A 84 26.69 -12.28 -0.44
N VAL A 85 25.90 -11.20 -0.47
CA VAL A 85 25.44 -10.58 0.78
C VAL A 85 24.47 -11.56 1.43
N ASN A 86 24.80 -11.99 2.64
CA ASN A 86 24.00 -12.91 3.43
C ASN A 86 22.56 -12.37 3.54
N PRO A 87 21.51 -13.11 3.13
CA PRO A 87 20.17 -12.78 3.57
C PRO A 87 20.13 -13.15 5.06
N LEU A 88 20.43 -12.16 5.91
CA LEU A 88 20.12 -12.20 7.32
C LEU A 88 18.62 -12.46 7.42
N LYS A 89 18.27 -13.73 7.66
CA LYS A 89 16.95 -14.15 8.08
C LYS A 89 16.71 -13.57 9.47
N LYS A 90 16.40 -12.27 9.53
CA LYS A 90 15.70 -11.70 10.67
C LYS A 90 14.32 -12.35 10.65
N ASN A 91 14.07 -13.24 11.60
CA ASN A 91 12.72 -13.60 12.04
C ASN A 91 12.07 -12.32 12.57
N VAL A 92 11.63 -11.44 11.67
CA VAL A 92 10.68 -10.39 12.02
C VAL A 92 9.36 -11.11 12.19
N GLN A 93 8.86 -11.13 13.41
CA GLN A 93 7.44 -11.35 13.64
C GLN A 93 6.71 -10.22 12.91
N ILE A 94 6.33 -10.44 11.65
CA ILE A 94 5.54 -9.50 10.85
C ILE A 94 4.11 -9.58 11.39
N GLY A 95 3.89 -9.03 12.58
CA GLY A 95 2.60 -8.41 12.83
C GLY A 95 2.48 -7.28 11.83
N ALA A 96 1.53 -7.37 10.90
CA ALA A 96 1.25 -6.31 9.95
C ALA A 96 0.92 -5.04 10.73
N GLN A 97 1.92 -4.19 10.94
CA GLN A 97 1.75 -2.93 11.63
C GLN A 97 0.88 -2.05 10.74
N LYS A 98 -0.26 -1.62 11.29
CA LYS A 98 -1.17 -0.74 10.56
C LYS A 98 -0.43 0.56 10.22
N ILE A 99 -0.29 0.83 8.92
CA ILE A 99 0.30 2.08 8.44
C ILE A 99 -0.59 3.24 8.89
N THR A 100 -0.01 4.16 9.66
CA THR A 100 -0.74 5.31 10.14
C THR A 100 -0.61 6.48 9.17
N LYS A 101 -1.58 7.41 9.22
CA LYS A 101 -1.44 8.66 8.46
C LYS A 101 -0.18 9.43 8.86
N ARG A 102 0.31 9.32 10.10
CA ARG A 102 1.53 10.05 10.50
C ARG A 102 2.76 9.55 9.75
N ASP A 103 2.87 8.26 9.54
CA ASP A 103 4.02 7.63 8.86
C ASP A 103 4.15 8.18 7.43
N ILE A 104 3.04 8.37 6.73
CA ILE A 104 3.01 8.96 5.37
C ILE A 104 3.40 10.44 5.39
N VAL A 105 3.07 11.20 6.46
CA VAL A 105 3.49 12.61 6.60
C VAL A 105 5.01 12.65 6.72
N VAL A 106 5.56 11.85 7.63
CA VAL A 106 7.00 11.80 7.92
C VAL A 106 7.78 11.35 6.68
N PHE A 107 7.30 10.29 6.01
CA PHE A 107 7.82 9.85 4.72
C PHE A 107 7.90 11.00 3.71
N THR A 108 6.79 11.72 3.51
CA THR A 108 6.71 12.80 2.53
C THR A 108 7.62 13.98 2.89
N GLN A 109 7.78 14.28 4.17
CA GLN A 109 8.69 15.33 4.64
C GLN A 109 10.15 14.95 4.39
N ASN A 110 10.56 13.74 4.76
CA ASN A 110 11.91 13.24 4.53
C ASN A 110 12.22 13.20 3.02
N PHE A 111 11.28 12.72 2.21
CA PHE A 111 11.41 12.72 0.76
C PHE A 111 11.52 14.13 0.18
N HIS A 112 10.73 15.09 0.67
CA HIS A 112 10.84 16.49 0.27
C HIS A 112 12.25 17.05 0.54
N LEU A 113 12.80 16.78 1.72
CA LEU A 113 14.13 17.26 2.13
C LEU A 113 15.21 16.72 1.19
N LEU A 114 15.18 15.42 0.89
CA LEU A 114 16.15 14.78 0.00
C LEU A 114 16.02 15.30 -1.43
N LYS A 115 14.79 15.46 -1.94
CA LYS A 115 14.57 16.06 -3.27
C LYS A 115 15.02 17.53 -3.32
N LYS A 116 14.82 18.30 -2.25
CA LYS A 116 15.31 19.69 -2.14
C LYS A 116 16.83 19.75 -2.19
N ALA A 117 17.51 18.74 -1.65
CA ALA A 117 18.96 18.57 -1.75
C ALA A 117 19.42 17.91 -3.07
N ASN A 118 18.54 17.82 -4.07
CA ASN A 118 18.81 17.25 -5.40
C ASN A 118 19.28 15.78 -5.41
N PHE A 119 18.88 15.00 -4.40
CA PHE A 119 19.12 13.56 -4.41
C PHE A 119 18.34 12.88 -5.56
N ASN A 120 18.95 11.86 -6.15
CA ASN A 120 18.28 10.98 -7.11
C ASN A 120 17.12 10.22 -6.41
N ASN A 121 16.08 9.85 -7.15
CA ASN A 121 14.92 9.12 -6.61
C ASN A 121 15.34 7.82 -5.92
N VAL A 122 16.20 7.03 -6.57
CA VAL A 122 16.72 5.76 -6.03
C VAL A 122 17.43 6.00 -4.69
N HIS A 123 18.33 6.99 -4.64
CA HIS A 123 19.09 7.27 -3.43
C HIS A 123 18.23 7.86 -2.31
N ALA A 124 17.26 8.72 -2.67
CA ALA A 124 16.32 9.27 -1.71
C ALA A 124 15.47 8.17 -1.06
N LEU A 125 14.97 7.23 -1.87
CA LEU A 125 14.18 6.09 -1.38
C LEU A 125 15.00 5.16 -0.49
N SER A 126 16.25 4.85 -0.85
CA SER A 126 17.12 4.00 -0.02
C SER A 126 17.35 4.60 1.37
N THR A 127 17.63 5.90 1.47
CA THR A 127 17.82 6.59 2.76
C THR A 127 16.55 6.62 3.61
N ILE A 128 15.38 6.74 2.96
CA ILE A 128 14.10 6.72 3.68
C ILE A 128 13.78 5.33 4.22
N ILE A 129 14.07 4.27 3.46
CA ILE A 129 13.87 2.88 3.89
C ILE A 129 14.65 2.60 5.17
N GLU A 130 15.87 3.14 5.29
CA GLU A 130 16.72 2.99 6.48
C GLU A 130 16.17 3.72 7.71
N THR A 131 15.54 4.88 7.52
CA THR A 131 14.98 5.71 8.59
C THR A 131 13.54 5.35 8.97
N THR A 132 12.88 4.49 8.20
CA THR A 132 11.48 4.12 8.42
C THR A 132 11.37 3.05 9.51
N GLU A 133 10.66 3.38 10.58
CA GLU A 133 10.42 2.46 11.71
C GLU A 133 9.34 1.41 11.40
N ASN A 134 8.30 1.78 10.65
CA ASN A 134 7.18 0.89 10.34
C ASN A 134 7.59 -0.16 9.30
N SER A 135 7.60 -1.43 9.72
CA SER A 135 8.03 -2.55 8.89
C SER A 135 7.15 -2.75 7.64
N SER A 136 5.84 -2.51 7.75
CA SER A 136 4.90 -2.69 6.64
C SER A 136 5.07 -1.60 5.58
N LEU A 137 5.30 -0.35 6.02
CA LEU A 137 5.61 0.74 5.10
C LEU A 137 6.97 0.52 4.42
N ARG A 138 7.95 0.01 5.16
CA ARG A 138 9.28 -0.30 4.62
C ARG A 138 9.22 -1.31 3.48
N THR A 139 8.47 -2.41 3.61
CA THR A 139 8.31 -3.40 2.53
C THR A 139 7.71 -2.77 1.27
N ILE A 140 6.71 -1.89 1.41
CA ILE A 140 6.12 -1.16 0.29
C ILE A 140 7.15 -0.25 -0.39
N LEU A 141 7.98 0.44 0.38
CA LEU A 141 9.02 1.31 -0.15
C LEU A 141 10.14 0.54 -0.85
N GLU A 142 10.50 -0.65 -0.34
CA GLU A 142 11.45 -1.56 -0.98
C GLU A 142 10.92 -2.03 -2.35
N ASP A 143 9.63 -2.38 -2.44
CA ASP A 143 9.01 -2.74 -3.72
C ASP A 143 8.95 -1.56 -4.71
N ILE A 144 8.68 -0.34 -4.22
CA ILE A 144 8.72 0.88 -5.04
C ILE A 144 10.13 1.15 -5.55
N LEU A 145 11.15 1.00 -4.69
CA LEU A 145 12.55 1.18 -5.06
C LEU A 145 12.93 0.24 -6.20
N LEU A 146 12.56 -1.04 -6.12
CA LEU A 146 12.83 -2.02 -7.18
C LEU A 146 12.20 -1.64 -8.51
N GLY A 147 10.97 -1.12 -8.52
CA GLY A 147 10.33 -0.64 -9.74
C GLY A 147 11.03 0.58 -10.33
N VAL A 148 11.45 1.53 -9.49
CA VAL A 148 12.20 2.71 -9.94
C VAL A 148 13.59 2.34 -10.46
N GLU A 149 14.27 1.38 -9.83
CA GLU A 149 15.55 0.82 -10.31
C GLU A 149 15.40 0.10 -11.66
N ALA A 150 14.25 -0.53 -11.90
CA ALA A 150 13.91 -1.11 -13.20
C ALA A 150 13.61 -0.07 -14.29
N GLY A 151 13.51 1.21 -13.93
CA GLY A 151 13.26 2.32 -14.85
C GLY A 151 11.79 2.74 -14.95
N ASP A 152 10.90 2.18 -14.12
CA ASP A 152 9.52 2.65 -14.05
C ASP A 152 9.44 4.02 -13.35
N TYR A 153 8.41 4.79 -13.71
CA TYR A 153 8.13 6.03 -13.00
C TYR A 153 7.63 5.76 -11.58
N MET A 154 8.04 6.59 -10.63
CA MET A 154 7.70 6.41 -9.22
C MET A 154 6.19 6.48 -9.00
N TYR A 155 5.47 7.36 -9.70
CA TYR A 155 4.01 7.44 -9.59
C TYR A 155 3.29 6.17 -10.03
N VAL A 156 3.83 5.42 -11.00
CA VAL A 156 3.25 4.15 -11.49
C VAL A 156 3.40 3.07 -10.41
N THR A 157 4.57 2.98 -9.80
CA THR A 157 4.81 2.03 -8.70
C THR A 157 3.97 2.33 -7.46
N MET A 158 3.70 3.61 -7.17
CA MET A 158 2.84 4.03 -6.06
C MET A 158 1.35 3.78 -6.33
N GLU A 159 0.93 3.73 -7.60
CA GLU A 159 -0.46 3.45 -7.99
C GLU A 159 -0.92 2.05 -7.59
N TYR A 160 -0.02 1.07 -7.47
CA TYR A 160 -0.36 -0.27 -6.96
C TYR A 160 -0.81 -0.26 -5.48
N TYR A 161 -0.54 0.83 -4.75
CA TYR A 161 -0.79 0.96 -3.31
C TYR A 161 -1.83 2.05 -2.98
N GLU A 162 -2.97 2.07 -3.67
CA GLU A 162 -4.06 3.04 -3.48
C GLU A 162 -4.59 3.11 -2.03
N GLY A 163 -4.47 2.02 -1.26
CA GLY A 163 -4.88 1.98 0.15
C GLY A 163 -3.94 2.73 1.10
N VAL A 164 -2.72 3.05 0.66
CA VAL A 164 -1.70 3.76 1.44
C VAL A 164 -1.53 5.18 0.93
N PHE A 165 -1.39 5.36 -0.39
CA PHE A 165 -1.19 6.65 -1.01
C PHE A 165 -2.51 7.15 -1.64
N PRO A 166 -3.06 8.29 -1.17
CA PRO A 166 -4.25 8.87 -1.79
C PRO A 166 -4.01 9.21 -3.27
N PRO A 167 -5.02 9.13 -4.14
CA PRO A 167 -4.87 9.40 -5.57
C PRO A 167 -4.37 10.82 -5.86
N ILE A 168 -4.76 11.80 -5.03
CA ILE A 168 -4.27 13.18 -5.13
C ILE A 168 -2.75 13.28 -4.88
N TYR A 169 -2.21 12.43 -4.01
CA TYR A 169 -0.78 12.37 -3.70
C TYR A 169 0.02 11.85 -4.90
N ILE A 170 -0.46 10.75 -5.51
CA ILE A 170 0.15 10.13 -6.69
C ILE A 170 0.16 11.12 -7.86
N ASN A 171 -0.95 11.84 -8.07
CA ASN A 171 -1.04 12.87 -9.11
C ASN A 171 -0.05 14.01 -8.89
N MET A 172 0.16 14.45 -7.66
CA MET A 172 1.17 15.47 -7.33
C MET A 172 2.59 15.01 -7.66
N ILE A 173 2.91 13.73 -7.40
CA ILE A 173 4.20 13.16 -7.76
C ILE A 173 4.34 13.05 -9.28
N LYS A 174 3.31 12.57 -9.98
CA LYS A 174 3.29 12.47 -11.44
C LYS A 174 3.58 13.82 -12.10
N VAL A 175 2.88 14.87 -11.71
CA VAL A 175 3.13 16.23 -12.21
C VAL A 175 4.55 16.69 -11.84
N GLY A 176 4.99 16.38 -10.61
CA GLY A 176 6.31 16.72 -10.12
C GLY A 176 7.46 16.04 -10.89
N GLU A 177 7.32 14.79 -11.30
CA GLU A 177 8.33 14.05 -12.06
C GLU A 177 8.37 14.50 -13.53
N LEU A 178 7.20 14.64 -14.16
CA LEU A 178 7.11 15.05 -15.57
C LEU A 178 7.60 16.48 -15.79
N SER A 179 7.24 17.39 -14.90
CA SER A 179 7.53 18.82 -15.04
C SER A 179 8.85 19.24 -14.35
N ARG A 180 9.63 18.30 -13.80
CA ARG A 180 10.85 18.56 -13.02
C ARG A 180 10.68 19.48 -11.78
N VAL A 181 9.45 19.86 -11.44
CA VAL A 181 9.11 20.70 -10.27
C VAL A 181 8.75 19.87 -9.03
N THR A 182 9.35 18.69 -8.92
CA THR A 182 9.09 17.67 -7.89
C THR A 182 9.07 18.27 -6.48
N CYS A 183 10.02 19.14 -6.15
CA CYS A 183 10.13 19.78 -4.84
C CYS A 183 8.90 20.61 -4.46
N LYS A 184 8.31 21.35 -5.40
CA LYS A 184 7.17 22.23 -5.13
C LYS A 184 5.90 21.41 -4.90
N CYS A 185 5.65 20.41 -5.73
CA CYS A 185 4.48 19.53 -5.65
C CYS A 185 4.49 18.69 -4.37
N ILE A 186 5.65 18.11 -4.01
CA ILE A 186 5.77 17.31 -2.77
C ILE A 186 5.55 18.19 -1.53
N ARG A 187 6.08 19.40 -1.50
CA ARG A 187 5.87 20.33 -0.38
C ARG A 187 4.38 20.65 -0.19
N THR A 188 3.68 20.92 -1.29
CA THR A 188 2.23 21.17 -1.26
C THR A 188 1.48 19.95 -0.73
N SER A 189 1.85 18.76 -1.22
CA SER A 189 1.28 17.48 -0.76
C SER A 189 1.49 17.24 0.74
N SER A 190 2.70 17.46 1.24
CA SER A 190 3.04 17.36 2.67
C SER A 190 2.21 18.32 3.53
N ASN A 191 2.09 19.58 3.11
CA ASN A 191 1.30 20.58 3.83
C ASN A 191 -0.18 20.22 3.89
N ILE A 192 -0.74 19.75 2.77
CA ILE A 192 -2.12 19.29 2.68
C ILE A 192 -2.34 18.11 3.63
N PHE A 193 -1.44 17.15 3.63
CA PHE A 193 -1.57 15.95 4.44
C PHE A 193 -1.35 16.19 5.95
N GLY A 194 -0.43 17.09 6.30
CA GLY A 194 -0.27 17.60 7.66
C GLY A 194 -1.53 18.32 8.15
N ARG A 195 -2.15 19.15 7.30
CA ARG A 195 -3.43 19.81 7.61
C ARG A 195 -4.55 18.80 7.86
N PHE A 196 -4.69 17.78 7.01
CA PHE A 196 -5.69 16.73 7.21
C PHE A 196 -5.49 15.99 8.54
N SER A 197 -4.25 15.63 8.89
CA SER A 197 -3.95 14.92 10.14
C SER A 197 -4.22 15.76 11.39
N CYS A 198 -3.96 17.07 11.34
CA CYS A 198 -4.25 17.98 12.45
C CYS A 198 -5.75 18.26 12.59
N ASN A 199 -6.47 18.39 11.47
CA ASN A 199 -7.91 18.60 11.48
C ASN A 199 -8.64 17.40 12.10
N ASP A 200 -8.26 16.17 11.74
CA ASP A 200 -8.82 14.94 12.34
C ASP A 200 -8.64 14.90 13.87
N LYS A 201 -7.47 15.31 14.38
CA LYS A 201 -7.20 15.37 15.82
C LYS A 201 -8.03 16.45 16.53
N LYS A 202 -8.11 17.66 15.94
CA LYS A 202 -8.92 18.75 16.51
C LYS A 202 -10.40 18.37 16.57
N ILE A 203 -10.93 17.74 15.53
CA ILE A 203 -12.32 17.28 15.47
C ILE A 203 -12.59 16.22 16.55
N LYS A 204 -11.73 15.19 16.66
CA LYS A 204 -11.88 14.16 17.71
C LYS A 204 -11.81 14.74 19.11
N ASN A 205 -10.89 15.67 19.37
CA ASN A 205 -10.77 16.30 20.67
C ASN A 205 -12.00 17.17 20.98
N HIS A 206 -12.48 17.96 20.03
CA HIS A 206 -13.65 18.83 20.21
C HIS A 206 -14.95 18.03 20.39
N ILE A 207 -15.11 16.93 19.67
CA ILE A 207 -16.25 16.01 19.84
C ILE A 207 -16.13 15.28 21.18
N GLY A 208 -14.94 14.77 21.52
CA GLY A 208 -14.70 14.07 22.78
C GLY A 208 -14.95 14.95 24.01
N THR A 209 -14.51 16.21 23.99
CA THR A 209 -14.80 17.16 25.08
C THR A 209 -16.29 17.49 25.15
N LYS A 210 -16.95 17.77 24.03
CA LYS A 210 -18.40 18.03 24.02
C LYS A 210 -19.22 16.84 24.51
N PHE A 211 -18.87 15.61 24.11
CA PHE A 211 -19.54 14.40 24.59
C PHE A 211 -19.33 14.20 26.09
N ASN A 212 -18.11 14.39 26.60
CA ASN A 212 -17.86 14.28 28.04
C ASN A 212 -18.63 15.34 28.84
N THR A 213 -18.69 16.59 28.38
CA THR A 213 -19.44 17.65 29.07
C THR A 213 -20.96 17.38 29.05
N ILE A 214 -21.49 16.91 27.92
CA ILE A 214 -22.91 16.56 27.79
C ILE A 214 -23.26 15.36 28.67
N TRP A 215 -22.41 14.33 28.67
CA TRP A 215 -22.62 13.12 29.48
C TRP A 215 -22.47 13.40 30.98
N CYS A 216 -21.51 14.24 31.38
CA CYS A 216 -21.34 14.69 32.76
C CYS A 216 -22.53 15.55 33.24
N ASN A 217 -23.06 16.44 32.40
CA ASN A 217 -24.27 17.21 32.72
C ASN A 217 -25.50 16.31 32.85
N ILE A 218 -25.69 15.33 31.96
CA ILE A 218 -26.79 14.36 32.04
C ILE A 218 -26.69 13.51 33.31
N LEU A 219 -25.49 13.04 33.67
CA LEU A 219 -25.27 12.31 34.92
C LEU A 219 -25.54 13.18 36.15
N THR A 220 -25.10 14.44 36.13
CA THR A 220 -25.32 15.38 37.23
C THR A 220 -26.82 15.71 37.40
N ILE A 221 -27.57 15.85 36.31
CA ILE A 221 -29.02 16.07 36.34
C ILE A 221 -29.75 14.85 36.88
N ASN A 222 -29.41 13.64 36.42
CA ASN A 222 -30.01 12.41 36.93
C ASN A 222 -29.69 12.18 38.41
N PHE A 223 -28.46 12.48 38.85
CA PHE A 223 -28.09 12.40 40.27
C PHE A 223 -28.88 13.41 41.12
N ARG A 224 -29.06 14.64 40.63
CA ARG A 224 -29.78 15.70 41.34
C ARG A 224 -31.29 15.44 41.41
N ASN A 225 -31.87 14.83 40.39
CA ASN A 225 -33.27 14.38 40.41
C ASN A 225 -33.48 13.17 41.35
N CYS A 226 -32.51 12.27 41.44
CA CYS A 226 -32.56 11.11 42.35
C CYS A 226 -32.49 11.51 43.83
N ILE A 227 -31.64 12.49 44.18
CA ILE A 227 -31.56 13.04 45.55
C ILE A 227 -32.86 13.78 45.93
N ARG A 228 -33.51 14.47 44.98
CA ARG A 228 -34.76 15.19 45.24
C ARG A 228 -35.93 14.24 45.50
N SER A 229 -36.04 13.15 44.74
CA SER A 229 -37.05 12.09 44.96
C SER A 229 -36.90 11.34 46.30
N SER A 230 -35.72 11.36 46.92
CA SER A 230 -35.46 10.65 48.19
C SER A 230 -35.77 11.49 49.44
N ASN A 231 -35.91 12.82 49.29
CA ASN A 231 -36.27 13.71 50.38
C ASN A 231 -37.79 13.91 50.50
N ASP A 232 -38.55 13.76 49.41
CA ASP A 232 -40.02 13.88 49.42
C ASP A 232 -40.73 12.66 50.06
N SER A 233 -40.00 11.58 50.36
CA SER A 233 -40.55 10.35 50.99
C SER A 233 -40.34 10.27 52.50
N LYS A 234 -39.90 11.35 53.17
CA LYS A 234 -39.70 11.40 54.63
C LYS A 234 -40.71 12.28 55.38
N ASP A 235 -41.66 12.89 54.67
CA ASP A 235 -42.64 13.83 55.24
C ASP A 235 -44.08 13.25 55.29
N ILE A 236 -44.24 11.94 55.46
CA ILE A 236 -45.54 11.29 55.72
C ILE A 236 -45.43 10.35 56.92
#